data_AF-A0A965I336-F1
#
_entry.id   AF-A0A965I336-F1
#
_cell.length_a   1.000
_cell.length_b   1.000
_cell.length_c   1.000
_cell.angle_alpha   90.00
_cell.angle_beta   90.00
_cell.angle_gamma   90.00
#
_symmetry.space_group_name_H-M   'P 1'
#
loop_
_entity.id
_entity.type
_entity.pdbx_description
1 polymer ?
#
loop_
_entity_poly.entity_id
_entity_poly.type
_entity_poly.pdbx_seq_one_letter_code
_entity_poly.pdbx_strand_id
1 'polypeptide(L)'
;MSDTTIPLVAADGTPLKRKLAQSLMRSRARAFGLALPLLAFILVLFVYPIANFLTQAFYDARFATLMPGTTEVLKDWDAVSAPTEEMAAALVADLVVSKKEKTIGKVATRVNREMSGTRSLFTKTARSAKKLEAPYMEALIKKDKDWSDIEVWQAMKTASRVYTPAYLAAAVDLKMLADGSIVRQDEDRRIHVILFWRTLEISFLVTIFCFILGYPVAYMLSTLPARTSNLLLILVLLPFWTSLLVRTT
;
A
#
# COMPACT_ATOMS: atom_id res chain seq x y z
N MET A 1 62.99 -28.52 -16.38
CA MET A 1 63.35 -27.76 -15.16
C MET A 1 62.09 -27.64 -14.34
N SER A 2 62.04 -28.35 -13.21
CA SER A 2 60.87 -28.42 -12.35
C SER A 2 60.64 -27.05 -11.71
N ASP A 3 59.52 -26.42 -12.03
CA ASP A 3 59.16 -25.10 -11.51
C ASP A 3 58.70 -25.26 -10.05
N THR A 4 59.68 -25.26 -9.14
CA THR A 4 59.47 -25.35 -7.69
C THR A 4 58.88 -24.02 -7.22
N THR A 5 57.57 -23.85 -7.37
CA THR A 5 56.84 -22.73 -6.75
C THR A 5 56.79 -22.99 -5.26
N ILE A 6 57.86 -22.60 -4.54
CA ILE A 6 57.91 -22.65 -3.09
C ILE A 6 56.71 -21.83 -2.59
N PRO A 7 55.75 -22.43 -1.86
CA PRO A 7 54.58 -21.70 -1.40
C PRO A 7 55.07 -20.56 -0.52
N LEU A 8 54.70 -19.32 -0.86
CA LEU A 8 55.03 -18.16 -0.02
C LEU A 8 54.36 -18.37 1.34
N VAL A 9 55.18 -18.54 2.37
CA VAL A 9 54.76 -18.87 3.73
C VAL A 9 54.90 -17.64 4.62
N ALA A 10 53.97 -17.42 5.54
CA ALA A 10 54.14 -16.42 6.60
C ALA A 10 55.21 -16.90 7.61
N ALA A 11 55.69 -15.99 8.48
CA ALA A 11 56.76 -16.24 9.46
C ALA A 11 56.53 -17.44 10.41
N ASP A 12 55.34 -18.04 10.41
CA ASP A 12 54.92 -19.17 11.26
C ASP A 12 54.61 -20.46 10.48
N GLY A 13 55.02 -20.60 9.22
CA GLY A 13 54.83 -21.86 8.48
C GLY A 13 53.48 -22.00 7.76
N THR A 14 52.57 -21.03 7.91
CA THR A 14 51.24 -21.08 7.26
C THR A 14 51.24 -20.46 5.85
N PRO A 15 50.54 -21.06 4.86
CA PRO A 15 50.45 -20.51 3.51
C PRO A 15 49.85 -19.09 3.51
N LEU A 16 50.55 -18.13 2.89
CA LEU A 16 50.18 -16.71 2.91
C LEU A 16 48.75 -16.45 2.42
N LYS A 17 48.28 -17.20 1.42
CA LYS A 17 46.91 -17.13 0.90
C LYS A 17 45.85 -17.41 1.98
N ARG A 18 46.10 -18.38 2.88
CA ARG A 18 45.16 -18.78 3.93
C ARG A 18 45.07 -17.70 5.02
N LYS A 19 46.22 -17.13 5.40
CA LYS A 19 46.26 -16.00 6.35
C LYS A 19 45.65 -14.73 5.79
N LEU A 20 45.90 -14.41 4.52
CA LEU A 20 45.28 -13.28 3.84
C LEU A 20 43.76 -13.43 3.80
N ALA A 21 43.25 -14.61 3.43
CA ALA A 21 41.81 -14.89 3.43
C ALA A 21 41.18 -14.76 4.83
N GLN A 22 41.83 -15.28 5.89
CA GLN A 22 41.35 -15.13 7.27
C GLN A 22 41.37 -13.68 7.76
N SER A 23 42.42 -12.93 7.43
CA SER A 23 42.53 -11.50 7.76
C SER A 23 41.44 -10.68 7.04
N LEU A 24 41.21 -10.95 5.74
CA LEU A 24 40.16 -10.33 4.94
C LEU A 24 38.76 -10.69 5.43
N MET A 25 38.51 -11.93 5.84
CA MET A 25 37.23 -12.30 6.44
C MET A 25 36.99 -11.56 7.76
N ARG A 26 37.99 -11.44 8.62
CA ARG A 26 37.90 -10.69 9.89
C ARG A 26 37.73 -9.18 9.66
N SER A 27 38.36 -8.60 8.65
CA SER A 27 38.17 -7.19 8.32
C SER A 27 36.79 -6.93 7.72
N ARG A 28 36.32 -7.79 6.80
CA ARG A 28 34.96 -7.73 6.22
C ARG A 28 33.87 -7.95 7.26
N ALA A 29 34.04 -8.92 8.17
CA ALA A 29 33.09 -9.17 9.24
C ALA A 29 32.98 -7.99 10.21
N ARG A 30 34.11 -7.34 10.55
CA ARG A 30 34.11 -6.10 11.35
C ARG A 30 33.45 -4.93 10.60
N ALA A 31 33.77 -4.73 9.32
CA ALA A 31 33.16 -3.69 8.51
C ALA A 31 31.64 -3.90 8.36
N PHE A 32 31.20 -5.15 8.16
CA PHE A 32 29.79 -5.51 8.12
C PHE A 32 29.11 -5.34 9.48
N GLY A 33 29.79 -5.73 10.57
CA GLY A 33 29.32 -5.52 11.94
C GLY A 33 29.10 -4.04 12.28
N LEU A 34 29.94 -3.14 11.76
CA LEU A 34 29.75 -1.69 11.89
C LEU A 34 28.55 -1.16 11.09
N ALA A 35 28.24 -1.77 9.93
CA ALA A 35 27.07 -1.41 9.12
C ALA A 35 25.76 -2.06 9.60
N LEU A 36 25.84 -3.10 10.42
CA LEU A 36 24.69 -3.90 10.84
C LEU A 36 23.62 -3.10 11.62
N PRO A 37 23.97 -2.17 12.54
CA PRO A 37 22.97 -1.32 13.20
C PRO A 37 22.20 -0.43 12.22
N LEU A 38 22.89 0.14 11.23
CA LEU A 38 22.27 0.97 10.20
C LEU A 38 21.36 0.12 9.30
N LEU A 39 21.81 -1.07 8.91
CA LEU A 39 21.01 -2.00 8.11
C LEU A 39 19.76 -2.45 8.88
N ALA A 40 19.91 -2.81 10.16
CA ALA A 40 18.80 -3.19 11.03
C ALA A 40 17.80 -2.03 11.19
N PHE A 41 18.29 -0.80 11.36
CA PHE A 41 17.45 0.40 11.41
C PHE A 41 16.62 0.56 10.11
N ILE A 42 17.24 0.42 8.93
CA ILE A 42 16.54 0.49 7.64
C ILE A 42 15.49 -0.62 7.52
N LEU A 43 15.84 -1.85 7.89
CA LEU A 43 14.94 -2.99 7.81
C LEU A 43 13.71 -2.82 8.71
N VAL A 44 13.90 -2.37 9.94
CA VAL A 44 12.82 -2.23 10.93
C VAL A 44 11.92 -1.03 10.65
N LEU A 45 12.49 0.11 10.23
CA LEU A 45 11.72 1.35 10.10
C LEU A 45 11.20 1.61 8.69
N PHE A 46 11.84 1.06 7.66
CA PHE A 46 11.39 1.26 6.28
C PHE A 46 10.86 -0.04 5.69
N VAL A 47 11.66 -1.11 5.67
CA VAL A 47 11.29 -2.34 4.95
C VAL A 47 10.10 -3.04 5.60
N TYR A 48 10.10 -3.18 6.92
CA TYR A 48 9.01 -3.85 7.64
C TYR A 48 7.66 -3.11 7.50
N PRO A 49 7.55 -1.78 7.73
CA PRO A 49 6.30 -1.07 7.53
C PRO A 49 5.80 -1.12 6.08
N ILE A 50 6.70 -1.05 5.10
CA ILE A 50 6.35 -1.20 3.68
C ILE A 50 5.80 -2.60 3.42
N ALA A 51 6.49 -3.65 3.88
CA ALA A 51 6.02 -5.02 3.72
C ALA A 51 4.64 -5.23 4.37
N ASN A 52 4.46 -4.74 5.59
CA ASN A 52 3.18 -4.81 6.31
C ASN A 52 2.07 -3.96 5.66
N PHE A 53 2.43 -2.90 4.94
CA PHE A 53 1.47 -2.16 4.14
C PHE A 53 1.10 -2.91 2.87
N LEU A 54 2.07 -3.54 2.20
CA LEU A 54 1.84 -4.35 1.00
C LEU A 54 0.95 -5.57 1.27
N THR A 55 0.96 -6.15 2.47
CA THR A 55 0.03 -7.24 2.82
C THR A 55 -1.43 -6.80 2.78
N GLN A 56 -1.72 -5.52 3.00
CA GLN A 56 -3.08 -4.97 2.91
C GLN A 56 -3.64 -4.98 1.48
N ALA A 57 -2.79 -5.20 0.47
CA ALA A 57 -3.24 -5.35 -0.92
C ALA A 57 -4.04 -6.64 -1.13
N PHE A 58 -3.87 -7.66 -0.28
CA PHE A 58 -4.57 -8.94 -0.38
C PHE A 58 -5.29 -9.37 0.89
N TYR A 59 -5.01 -8.75 2.04
CA TYR A 59 -5.59 -9.11 3.34
C TYR A 59 -6.26 -7.90 4.01
N ASP A 60 -7.56 -8.04 4.31
CA ASP A 60 -8.32 -7.05 5.08
C ASP A 60 -9.45 -7.71 5.89
N ALA A 61 -9.14 -8.10 7.13
CA ALA A 61 -10.12 -8.70 8.04
C ALA A 61 -11.04 -7.68 8.75
N ARG A 62 -10.95 -6.37 8.47
CA ARG A 62 -11.59 -5.34 9.31
C ARG A 62 -13.11 -5.50 9.41
N PHE A 63 -13.79 -5.83 8.32
CA PHE A 63 -15.24 -6.07 8.35
C PHE A 63 -15.55 -7.37 9.10
N ALA A 64 -14.87 -8.47 8.73
CA ALA A 64 -15.05 -9.78 9.34
C ALA A 64 -14.87 -9.79 10.86
N THR A 65 -13.87 -9.07 11.36
CA THR A 65 -13.59 -8.98 12.80
C THR A 65 -14.59 -8.08 13.55
N LEU A 66 -15.11 -7.03 12.90
CA LEU A 66 -15.97 -6.05 13.56
C LEU A 66 -17.47 -6.34 13.42
N MET A 67 -17.85 -7.14 12.40
CA MET A 67 -19.23 -7.57 12.13
C MET A 67 -19.28 -9.10 11.96
N PRO A 68 -18.97 -9.88 13.02
CA PRO A 68 -18.81 -11.33 12.93
C PRO A 68 -20.12 -12.05 12.57
N GLY A 69 -21.26 -11.66 13.17
CA GLY A 69 -22.55 -12.31 12.89
C GLY A 69 -23.01 -12.06 11.46
N THR A 70 -22.88 -10.81 10.99
CA THR A 70 -23.19 -10.43 9.61
C THR A 70 -22.29 -11.19 8.63
N THR A 71 -21.01 -11.35 8.97
CA THR A 71 -20.03 -12.06 8.12
C THR A 71 -20.35 -13.53 7.98
N GLU A 72 -20.80 -14.18 9.06
CA GLU A 72 -21.18 -15.58 9.07
C GLU A 72 -22.38 -15.84 8.14
N VAL A 73 -23.46 -15.06 8.28
CA VAL A 73 -24.66 -15.24 7.45
C VAL A 73 -24.41 -14.87 5.98
N LEU A 74 -23.59 -13.84 5.70
CA LEU A 74 -23.26 -13.43 4.33
C LEU A 74 -22.37 -14.43 3.57
N LYS A 75 -21.70 -15.33 4.27
CA LYS A 75 -20.76 -16.28 3.66
C LYS A 75 -21.49 -17.24 2.70
N ASP A 76 -22.66 -17.72 3.11
CA ASP A 76 -23.41 -18.76 2.42
C ASP A 76 -24.48 -18.19 1.47
N TRP A 77 -24.79 -16.90 1.58
CA TRP A 77 -25.71 -16.21 0.68
C TRP A 77 -25.19 -16.19 -0.76
N ASP A 78 -26.04 -16.34 -1.76
CA ASP A 78 -25.67 -16.43 -3.18
C ASP A 78 -25.32 -15.07 -3.84
N ALA A 79 -25.57 -13.95 -3.16
CA ALA A 79 -25.44 -12.57 -3.66
C ALA A 79 -26.45 -12.15 -4.75
N VAL A 80 -27.46 -12.97 -5.03
CA VAL A 80 -28.46 -12.74 -6.09
C VAL A 80 -29.87 -12.73 -5.52
N SER A 81 -30.16 -13.63 -4.58
CA SER A 81 -31.43 -13.69 -3.89
C SER A 81 -31.65 -12.48 -2.99
N ALA A 82 -32.92 -12.14 -2.72
CA ALA A 82 -33.23 -11.04 -1.81
C ALA A 82 -32.64 -11.31 -0.41
N PRO A 83 -32.09 -10.28 0.27
CA PRO A 83 -31.54 -10.44 1.61
C PRO A 83 -32.60 -10.97 2.59
N THR A 84 -32.20 -11.91 3.46
CA THR A 84 -33.11 -12.56 4.40
C THR A 84 -33.26 -11.74 5.69
N GLU A 85 -34.34 -12.01 6.43
CA GLU A 85 -34.56 -11.40 7.75
C GLU A 85 -33.44 -11.79 8.75
N GLU A 86 -32.86 -12.98 8.61
CA GLU A 86 -31.71 -13.43 9.40
C GLU A 86 -30.47 -12.55 9.15
N MET A 87 -30.19 -12.21 7.89
CA MET A 87 -29.10 -11.28 7.54
C MET A 87 -29.31 -9.89 8.15
N ALA A 88 -30.56 -9.39 8.13
CA ALA A 88 -30.91 -8.12 8.75
C ALA A 88 -30.77 -8.14 10.28
N ALA A 89 -31.21 -9.22 10.93
CA ALA A 89 -31.07 -9.38 12.37
C ALA A 89 -29.60 -9.40 12.79
N ALA A 90 -28.75 -10.18 12.09
CA ALA A 90 -27.32 -10.24 12.33
C ALA A 90 -26.64 -8.87 12.14
N LEU A 91 -26.99 -8.15 11.07
CA LEU A 91 -26.51 -6.80 10.82
C LEU A 91 -26.87 -5.82 11.94
N VAL A 92 -28.13 -5.81 12.39
CA VAL A 92 -28.57 -4.91 13.45
C VAL A 92 -27.85 -5.22 14.77
N ALA A 93 -27.68 -6.50 15.11
CA ALA A 93 -26.94 -6.90 16.30
C ALA A 93 -25.49 -6.38 16.27
N ASP A 94 -24.78 -6.57 15.15
CA ASP A 94 -23.41 -6.09 14.99
C ASP A 94 -23.32 -4.55 14.94
N LEU A 95 -24.32 -3.86 14.37
CA LEU A 95 -24.39 -2.39 14.39
C LEU A 95 -24.54 -1.82 15.81
N VAL A 96 -25.26 -2.52 16.69
CA VAL A 96 -25.36 -2.13 18.11
C VAL A 96 -24.01 -2.25 18.81
N VAL A 97 -23.30 -3.36 18.60
CA VAL A 97 -21.98 -3.62 19.19
C VAL A 97 -20.94 -2.63 18.66
N SER A 98 -20.83 -2.49 17.34
CA SER A 98 -19.85 -1.60 16.71
C SER A 98 -20.07 -0.12 17.05
N LYS A 99 -21.31 0.30 17.34
CA LYS A 99 -21.57 1.63 17.90
C LYS A 99 -21.06 1.75 19.33
N LYS A 100 -21.33 0.77 20.18
CA LYS A 100 -20.88 0.75 21.58
C LYS A 100 -19.36 0.82 21.68
N GLU A 101 -18.66 0.12 20.80
CA GLU A 101 -17.20 0.08 20.74
C GLU A 101 -16.57 1.22 19.91
N LYS A 102 -17.39 2.10 19.32
CA LYS A 102 -16.94 3.20 18.44
C LYS A 102 -16.15 2.73 17.21
N THR A 103 -16.40 1.51 16.75
CA THR A 103 -15.74 0.89 15.59
C THR A 103 -16.53 1.03 14.29
N ILE A 104 -17.78 1.51 14.34
CA ILE A 104 -18.65 1.69 13.16
C ILE A 104 -18.00 2.49 12.01
N GLY A 105 -17.19 3.49 12.33
CA GLY A 105 -16.49 4.28 11.29
C GLY A 105 -15.54 3.46 10.45
N LYS A 106 -14.88 2.45 11.05
CA LYS A 106 -13.97 1.53 10.34
C LYS A 106 -14.76 0.60 9.41
N VAL A 107 -15.87 0.04 9.89
CA VAL A 107 -16.77 -0.81 9.11
C VAL A 107 -17.35 -0.02 7.92
N ALA A 108 -17.92 1.14 8.20
CA ALA A 108 -18.51 2.02 7.19
C ALA A 108 -17.49 2.43 6.12
N THR A 109 -16.23 2.69 6.51
CA THR A 109 -15.16 2.99 5.56
C THR A 109 -14.82 1.79 4.68
N ARG A 110 -14.83 0.58 5.24
CA ARG A 110 -14.51 -0.65 4.49
C ARG A 110 -15.57 -0.96 3.43
N VAL A 111 -16.86 -0.84 3.77
CA VAL A 111 -17.96 -1.06 2.81
C VAL A 111 -17.99 0.06 1.77
N ASN A 112 -17.69 1.31 2.15
CA ASN A 112 -17.67 2.45 1.24
C ASN A 112 -16.60 2.35 0.14
N ARG A 113 -15.56 1.53 0.33
CA ARG A 113 -14.60 1.23 -0.74
C ARG A 113 -15.19 0.37 -1.85
N GLU A 114 -16.15 -0.48 -1.52
CA GLU A 114 -16.87 -1.33 -2.48
C GLU A 114 -18.00 -0.55 -3.16
N MET A 115 -18.76 0.21 -2.36
CA MET A 115 -19.88 1.02 -2.84
C MET A 115 -19.87 2.41 -2.19
N SER A 116 -19.59 3.44 -3.00
CA SER A 116 -19.60 4.83 -2.56
C SER A 116 -20.97 5.23 -2.02
N GLY A 117 -21.01 6.02 -0.94
CA GLY A 117 -22.25 6.49 -0.31
C GLY A 117 -22.67 5.64 0.89
N THR A 118 -22.23 4.39 0.99
CA THR A 118 -22.59 3.52 2.12
C THR A 118 -22.02 3.97 3.46
N ARG A 119 -20.99 4.83 3.49
CA ARG A 119 -20.44 5.33 4.77
C ARG A 119 -21.48 6.07 5.62
N SER A 120 -22.28 6.94 5.00
CA SER A 120 -23.34 7.69 5.69
C SER A 120 -24.47 6.74 6.12
N LEU A 121 -24.85 5.80 5.26
CA LEU A 121 -25.86 4.77 5.52
C LEU A 121 -25.56 3.99 6.81
N PHE A 122 -24.35 3.44 6.93
CA PHE A 122 -23.93 2.68 8.12
C PHE A 122 -23.89 3.57 9.38
N THR A 123 -23.30 4.75 9.29
CA THR A 123 -23.16 5.64 10.46
C THR A 123 -24.50 6.22 10.92
N LYS A 124 -25.46 6.46 10.03
CA LYS A 124 -26.82 6.91 10.34
C LYS A 124 -27.65 5.78 10.94
N THR A 125 -27.53 4.56 10.40
CA THR A 125 -28.29 3.39 10.87
C THR A 125 -27.80 2.93 12.23
N ALA A 126 -26.48 2.81 12.43
CA ALA A 126 -25.89 2.45 13.71
C ALA A 126 -26.37 3.36 14.86
N ARG A 127 -26.49 4.68 14.61
CA ARG A 127 -26.97 5.65 15.60
C ARG A 127 -28.32 5.28 16.21
N SER A 128 -29.21 4.65 15.46
CA SER A 128 -30.52 4.17 15.94
C SER A 128 -30.62 2.66 16.07
N ALA A 129 -29.55 1.89 15.85
CA ALA A 129 -29.62 0.42 15.81
C ALA A 129 -30.23 -0.21 17.07
N LYS A 130 -29.93 0.33 18.27
CA LYS A 130 -30.50 -0.16 19.54
C LYS A 130 -32.03 0.02 19.65
N LYS A 131 -32.62 0.90 18.84
CA LYS A 131 -34.06 1.20 18.83
C LYS A 131 -34.81 0.46 17.72
N LEU A 132 -34.12 -0.35 16.90
CA LEU A 132 -34.75 -1.14 15.86
C LEU A 132 -35.32 -2.41 16.50
N GLU A 133 -36.54 -2.75 16.11
CA GLU A 133 -37.27 -3.93 16.55
C GLU A 133 -37.60 -4.80 15.32
N ALA A 134 -37.85 -6.09 15.55
CA ALA A 134 -38.23 -7.00 14.48
C ALA A 134 -39.63 -6.63 13.93
N PRO A 135 -39.90 -6.76 12.62
CA PRO A 135 -38.99 -7.25 11.56
C PRO A 135 -37.88 -6.24 11.21
N TYR A 136 -36.63 -6.69 11.29
CA TYR A 136 -35.44 -5.87 11.12
C TYR A 136 -35.25 -5.41 9.68
N MET A 137 -35.60 -6.22 8.68
CA MET A 137 -35.51 -5.78 7.29
C MET A 137 -36.40 -4.57 7.02
N GLU A 138 -37.66 -4.61 7.47
CA GLU A 138 -38.59 -3.49 7.35
C GLU A 138 -38.12 -2.27 8.14
N ALA A 139 -37.59 -2.50 9.36
CA ALA A 139 -37.07 -1.42 10.20
C ALA A 139 -35.84 -0.73 9.58
N LEU A 140 -34.96 -1.48 8.92
CA LEU A 140 -33.81 -0.93 8.17
C LEU A 140 -34.28 -0.11 6.97
N ILE A 141 -35.19 -0.64 6.14
CA ILE A 141 -35.71 0.06 4.96
C ILE A 141 -36.48 1.33 5.36
N LYS A 142 -37.25 1.28 6.45
CA LYS A 142 -37.96 2.45 7.00
C LYS A 142 -36.98 3.53 7.49
N LYS A 143 -35.80 3.13 7.98
CA LYS A 143 -34.77 4.06 8.42
C LYS A 143 -34.07 4.73 7.25
N ASP A 144 -33.75 3.96 6.23
CA ASP A 144 -33.11 4.42 5.01
C ASP A 144 -33.44 3.49 3.84
N LYS A 145 -33.91 4.06 2.73
CA LYS A 145 -34.39 3.28 1.57
C LYS A 145 -33.25 2.53 0.89
N ASP A 146 -32.01 3.02 1.01
CA ASP A 146 -30.84 2.39 0.40
C ASP A 146 -30.59 0.96 0.92
N TRP A 147 -31.16 0.58 2.09
CA TRP A 147 -31.08 -0.81 2.57
C TRP A 147 -31.87 -1.81 1.73
N SER A 148 -32.83 -1.36 0.91
CA SER A 148 -33.52 -2.24 -0.05
C SER A 148 -32.67 -2.54 -1.28
N ASP A 149 -31.60 -1.79 -1.50
CA ASP A 149 -30.70 -2.01 -2.62
C ASP A 149 -29.81 -3.24 -2.36
N ILE A 150 -29.90 -4.22 -3.26
CA ILE A 150 -29.09 -5.44 -3.19
C ILE A 150 -27.60 -5.15 -3.32
N GLU A 151 -27.21 -4.05 -3.98
CA GLU A 151 -25.81 -3.65 -4.14
C GLU A 151 -25.15 -3.37 -2.77
N VAL A 152 -25.90 -2.85 -1.80
CA VAL A 152 -25.39 -2.62 -0.44
C VAL A 152 -25.03 -3.94 0.24
N TRP A 153 -25.85 -4.97 0.05
CA TRP A 153 -25.62 -6.31 0.59
C TRP A 153 -24.48 -7.03 -0.12
N GLN A 154 -24.40 -6.89 -1.45
CA GLN A 154 -23.27 -7.36 -2.24
C GLN A 154 -21.96 -6.70 -1.80
N ALA A 155 -21.97 -5.39 -1.54
CA ALA A 155 -20.82 -4.66 -1.02
C ALA A 155 -20.39 -5.18 0.37
N MET A 156 -21.33 -5.51 1.26
CA MET A 156 -21.02 -6.15 2.54
C MET A 156 -20.43 -7.55 2.37
N LYS A 157 -20.97 -8.37 1.46
CA LYS A 157 -20.44 -9.70 1.17
C LYS A 157 -19.01 -9.65 0.61
N THR A 158 -18.73 -8.70 -0.28
CA THR A 158 -17.37 -8.47 -0.77
C THR A 158 -16.46 -7.97 0.35
N ALA A 159 -16.96 -7.08 1.22
CA ALA A 159 -16.22 -6.57 2.36
C ALA A 159 -15.93 -7.63 3.44
N SER A 160 -16.78 -8.64 3.58
CA SER A 160 -16.62 -9.72 4.56
C SER A 160 -15.53 -10.73 4.20
N ARG A 161 -15.09 -10.76 2.93
CA ARG A 161 -13.96 -11.58 2.48
C ARG A 161 -12.65 -11.04 3.03
N VAL A 162 -11.99 -11.84 3.87
CA VAL A 162 -10.70 -11.50 4.50
C VAL A 162 -9.57 -11.42 3.47
N TYR A 163 -9.56 -12.33 2.49
CA TYR A 163 -8.59 -12.33 1.40
C TYR A 163 -9.26 -11.85 0.11
N THR A 164 -8.68 -10.84 -0.53
CA THR A 164 -9.25 -10.29 -1.77
C THR A 164 -8.19 -9.77 -2.73
N PRO A 165 -8.21 -10.18 -4.02
CA PRO A 165 -7.40 -9.55 -5.05
C PRO A 165 -8.01 -8.22 -5.54
N ALA A 166 -9.15 -7.79 -5.00
CA ALA A 166 -9.89 -6.63 -5.50
C ALA A 166 -9.07 -5.33 -5.48
N TYR A 167 -8.19 -5.13 -4.50
CA TYR A 167 -7.34 -3.94 -4.46
C TYR A 167 -6.30 -3.92 -5.58
N LEU A 168 -5.74 -5.08 -5.93
CA LEU A 168 -4.81 -5.21 -7.05
C LEU A 168 -5.55 -5.03 -8.38
N ALA A 169 -6.75 -5.61 -8.50
CA ALA A 169 -7.61 -5.42 -9.66
C ALA A 169 -7.96 -3.93 -9.85
N ALA A 170 -8.34 -3.23 -8.78
CA ALA A 170 -8.67 -1.80 -8.82
C ALA A 170 -7.48 -0.93 -9.26
N ALA A 171 -6.25 -1.32 -8.92
CA ALA A 171 -5.04 -0.60 -9.34
C ALA A 171 -4.83 -0.61 -10.87
N VAL A 172 -5.45 -1.56 -11.58
CA VAL A 172 -5.40 -1.69 -13.04
C VAL A 172 -6.76 -1.46 -13.70
N ASP A 173 -7.62 -0.66 -13.05
CA ASP A 173 -8.96 -0.29 -13.54
C ASP A 173 -9.93 -1.48 -13.75
N LEU A 174 -9.77 -2.54 -12.93
CA LEU A 174 -10.67 -3.69 -12.86
C LEU A 174 -11.48 -3.67 -11.55
N LYS A 175 -12.72 -4.15 -11.61
CA LYS A 175 -13.62 -4.31 -10.45
C LYS A 175 -13.95 -5.78 -10.25
N MET A 176 -13.87 -6.25 -9.01
CA MET A 176 -14.32 -7.58 -8.64
C MET A 176 -15.77 -7.51 -8.12
N LEU A 177 -16.65 -8.36 -8.66
CA LEU A 177 -18.05 -8.44 -8.26
C LEU A 177 -18.23 -9.44 -7.10
N ALA A 178 -19.42 -9.43 -6.48
CA ALA A 178 -19.74 -10.27 -5.32
C ALA A 178 -19.82 -11.78 -5.63
N ASP A 179 -19.92 -12.14 -6.91
CA ASP A 179 -19.80 -13.50 -7.45
C ASP A 179 -18.34 -13.97 -7.57
N GLY A 180 -17.37 -13.04 -7.50
CA GLY A 180 -15.95 -13.29 -7.70
C GLY A 180 -15.45 -13.10 -9.15
N SER A 181 -16.32 -12.70 -10.08
CA SER A 181 -15.91 -12.34 -11.44
C SER A 181 -15.16 -11.01 -11.44
N ILE A 182 -14.22 -10.86 -12.38
CA ILE A 182 -13.43 -9.64 -12.56
C ILE A 182 -13.87 -9.00 -13.87
N VAL A 183 -14.42 -7.79 -13.77
CA VAL A 183 -14.93 -7.02 -14.90
C VAL A 183 -14.14 -5.73 -15.00
N ARG A 184 -14.04 -5.14 -16.20
CA ARG A 184 -13.48 -3.80 -16.33
C ARG A 184 -14.38 -2.79 -15.63
N GLN A 185 -13.78 -1.85 -14.90
CA GLN A 185 -14.49 -0.80 -14.18
C GLN A 185 -15.25 0.14 -15.14
N ASP A 186 -16.22 0.93 -14.71
CA ASP A 186 -16.91 1.89 -15.60
C ASP A 186 -15.98 2.95 -16.18
N GLU A 187 -16.23 3.40 -17.41
CA GLU A 187 -15.34 4.32 -18.15
C GLU A 187 -15.02 5.59 -17.35
N ASP A 188 -16.00 6.16 -16.65
CA ASP A 188 -15.84 7.36 -15.81
C ASP A 188 -14.89 7.16 -14.62
N ARG A 189 -14.61 5.92 -14.24
CA ARG A 189 -13.77 5.56 -13.09
C ARG A 189 -12.44 4.91 -13.48
N ARG A 190 -12.20 4.62 -14.76
CA ARG A 190 -10.94 4.05 -15.28
C ARG A 190 -9.87 5.13 -15.44
N ILE A 191 -9.18 5.44 -14.35
CA ILE A 191 -8.21 6.56 -14.34
C ILE A 191 -6.79 6.08 -13.98
N HIS A 192 -6.66 4.95 -13.29
CA HIS A 192 -5.39 4.54 -12.68
C HIS A 192 -4.33 4.19 -13.73
N VAL A 193 -4.69 3.38 -14.74
CA VAL A 193 -3.75 2.94 -15.77
C VAL A 193 -3.30 4.12 -16.64
N ILE A 194 -4.23 5.02 -16.97
CA ILE A 194 -3.94 6.23 -17.75
C ILE A 194 -2.96 7.13 -17.00
N LEU A 195 -3.18 7.37 -15.70
CA LEU A 195 -2.28 8.19 -14.88
C LEU A 195 -0.91 7.54 -14.71
N PHE A 196 -0.85 6.23 -14.53
CA PHE A 196 0.40 5.49 -14.40
C PHE A 196 1.26 5.67 -15.66
N TRP A 197 0.66 5.49 -16.85
CA TRP A 197 1.37 5.66 -18.11
C TRP A 197 1.84 7.10 -18.32
N ARG A 198 0.97 8.09 -18.06
CA ARG A 198 1.32 9.51 -18.17
C ARG A 198 2.50 9.88 -17.26
N THR A 199 2.53 9.36 -16.04
CA THR A 199 3.61 9.65 -15.09
C THR A 199 4.92 9.01 -15.53
N LEU A 200 4.87 7.79 -16.06
CA LEU A 200 6.03 7.10 -16.61
C LEU A 200 6.58 7.86 -17.83
N GLU A 201 5.71 8.27 -18.75
CA GLU A 201 6.06 9.07 -19.92
C GLU A 201 6.74 10.38 -19.55
N ILE A 202 6.14 11.16 -18.65
CA ILE A 202 6.71 12.44 -18.19
C ILE A 202 8.07 12.21 -17.53
N SER A 203 8.18 11.22 -16.64
CA SER A 203 9.43 10.93 -15.92
C SER A 203 10.54 10.50 -16.88
N PHE A 204 10.20 9.70 -17.88
CA PHE A 204 11.11 9.25 -18.93
C PHE A 204 11.59 10.42 -19.80
N LEU A 205 10.67 11.27 -20.27
CA LEU A 205 11.01 12.47 -21.04
C LEU A 205 11.91 13.42 -20.26
N VAL A 206 11.55 13.72 -19.01
CA VAL A 206 12.38 14.56 -18.12
C VAL A 206 13.78 13.97 -17.97
N THR A 207 13.91 12.65 -17.78
CA THR A 207 15.21 11.99 -17.67
C THR A 207 16.05 12.22 -18.94
N ILE A 208 15.46 12.05 -20.12
CA ILE A 208 16.14 12.31 -21.40
C ILE A 208 16.59 13.77 -21.50
N PHE A 209 15.71 14.73 -21.22
CA PHE A 209 16.06 16.14 -21.24
C PHE A 209 17.15 16.50 -20.24
N CYS A 210 17.12 15.90 -19.04
CA CYS A 210 18.18 16.07 -18.05
C CYS A 210 19.53 15.54 -18.56
N PHE A 211 19.56 14.43 -19.28
CA PHE A 211 20.81 13.96 -19.91
C PHE A 211 21.26 14.89 -21.02
N ILE A 212 20.37 15.28 -21.93
CA ILE A 212 20.71 16.12 -23.09
C ILE A 212 21.19 17.50 -22.66
N LEU A 213 20.55 18.12 -21.65
CA LEU A 213 20.89 19.47 -21.20
C LEU A 213 21.91 19.48 -20.06
N GLY A 214 21.79 18.55 -19.11
CA GLY A 214 22.64 18.48 -17.94
C GLY A 214 24.04 17.97 -18.23
N TYR A 215 24.21 17.01 -19.16
CA TYR A 215 25.53 16.47 -19.49
C TYR A 215 26.47 17.53 -20.11
N PRO A 216 26.05 18.33 -21.10
CA PRO A 216 26.88 19.44 -21.61
C PRO A 216 27.23 20.46 -20.53
N VAL A 217 26.28 20.83 -19.67
CA VAL A 217 26.51 21.77 -18.57
C VAL A 217 27.55 21.21 -17.59
N ALA A 218 27.45 19.93 -17.22
CA ALA A 218 28.42 19.25 -16.35
C ALA A 218 29.81 19.18 -17.00
N TYR A 219 29.88 18.91 -18.31
CA TYR A 219 31.14 18.91 -19.06
C TYR A 219 31.77 20.30 -19.16
N MET A 220 30.97 21.35 -19.35
CA MET A 220 31.48 22.73 -19.31
C MET A 220 32.00 23.10 -17.92
N LEU A 221 31.27 22.73 -16.86
CA LEU A 221 31.67 22.97 -15.47
C LEU A 221 33.00 22.27 -15.10
N SER A 222 33.29 21.11 -15.69
CA SER A 222 34.53 20.37 -15.43
C SER A 222 35.74 20.92 -16.20
N THR A 223 35.53 21.71 -17.25
CA THR A 223 36.60 22.26 -18.11
C THR A 223 36.89 23.74 -17.87
N LEU A 224 36.01 24.47 -17.17
CA LEU A 224 36.15 25.90 -16.89
C LEU A 224 37.02 26.21 -15.64
N PRO A 225 37.63 27.41 -15.56
CA PRO A 225 38.34 27.86 -14.36
C PRO A 225 37.45 27.85 -13.10
N ALA A 226 38.04 27.51 -11.94
CA ALA A 226 37.30 27.28 -10.68
C ALA A 226 36.35 28.42 -10.25
N ARG A 227 36.69 29.69 -10.57
CA ARG A 227 35.85 30.85 -10.22
C ARG A 227 34.53 30.90 -11.01
N THR A 228 34.56 30.64 -12.32
CA THR A 228 33.35 30.64 -13.16
C THR A 228 32.52 29.38 -12.94
N SER A 229 33.18 28.23 -12.71
CA SER A 229 32.50 26.96 -12.38
C SER A 229 31.69 27.06 -11.07
N ASN A 230 32.27 27.65 -10.01
CA ASN A 230 31.56 27.87 -8.74
C ASN A 230 30.34 28.80 -8.89
N LEU A 231 30.43 29.85 -9.71
CA LEU A 231 29.30 30.76 -9.95
C LEU A 231 28.15 30.05 -10.69
N LEU A 232 28.46 29.25 -11.70
CA LEU A 232 27.48 28.44 -12.43
C LEU A 232 26.82 27.38 -11.54
N LEU A 233 27.58 26.73 -10.65
CA LEU A 233 27.04 25.78 -9.67
C LEU A 233 26.02 26.45 -8.73
N ILE A 234 26.32 27.66 -8.23
CA ILE A 234 25.38 28.42 -7.41
C ILE A 234 24.08 28.69 -8.18
N LEU A 235 24.19 29.09 -9.45
CA LEU A 235 23.04 29.44 -10.28
C LEU A 235 22.11 28.23 -10.55
N VAL A 236 22.69 27.03 -10.67
CA VAL A 236 21.95 25.76 -10.80
C VAL A 236 21.30 25.35 -9.48
N LEU A 237 21.96 25.58 -8.34
CA LEU A 237 21.45 25.19 -7.03
C LEU A 237 20.41 26.18 -6.46
N LEU A 238 20.44 27.44 -6.86
CA LEU A 238 19.50 28.48 -6.40
C LEU A 238 18.01 28.10 -6.52
N PRO A 239 17.51 27.57 -7.66
CA PRO A 239 16.12 27.14 -7.78
C PRO A 239 15.72 25.96 -6.88
N PHE A 240 16.68 25.16 -6.42
CA PHE A 240 16.41 24.12 -5.43
C PHE A 240 16.03 24.73 -4.07
N TRP A 241 16.75 25.77 -3.65
CA TRP A 241 16.49 26.46 -2.37
C TRP A 241 15.18 27.26 -2.39
N THR A 242 14.83 27.91 -3.50
CA THR A 242 13.57 28.66 -3.59
C THR A 242 12.35 27.75 -3.48
N SER A 243 12.42 26.54 -4.06
CA SER A 243 11.33 25.57 -3.99
C SER A 243 11.11 24.99 -2.59
N LEU A 244 12.17 24.86 -1.79
CA LEU A 244 12.07 24.40 -0.41
C LEU A 244 11.52 25.50 0.49
N LEU A 245 12.03 26.72 0.36
CA LEU A 245 11.63 27.88 1.16
C LEU A 245 10.12 28.17 1.02
N VAL A 246 9.59 28.16 -0.20
CA VAL A 246 8.15 28.39 -0.48
C VAL A 246 7.26 27.25 0.04
N ARG A 247 7.76 26.02 0.12
CA ARG A 247 6.98 24.87 0.62
C ARG A 247 6.99 24.74 2.14
N THR A 248 7.93 25.40 2.81
CA THR A 248 8.06 25.37 4.27
C THR A 248 7.51 26.59 4.99
N THR A 249 7.17 27.67 4.26
CA THR A 249 6.40 28.81 4.76
C THR A 249 4.90 28.53 4.68
#